data_AF-A0A351PS59-F1
#
_entry.id   AF-A0A351PS59-F1
#
_cell.length_a   1.000
_cell.length_b   1.000
_cell.length_c   1.000
_cell.angle_alpha   90.00
_cell.angle_beta   90.00
_cell.angle_gamma   90.00
#
_symmetry.space_group_name_H-M   'P 1'
#
loop_
_entity.id
_entity.type
_entity.pdbx_description
1 polymer ?
#
loop_
_entity_poly.entity_id
_entity_poly.type
_entity_poly.pdbx_seq_one_letter_code
_entity_poly.pdbx_strand_id
1 'polypeptide(L)'
;EQYFQFTGLTQESLFADLRPQAEKQVKSRLVLEAVVKAENITVSEEELEEELKDIADKYKMPVEKVKEIIVGEERESLKRDIEVKKASELIVEAAKEI
;
A
#
# COMPACT_ATOMS: atom_id res chain seq x y z
N GLU A 1 2.27 16.83 20.85
CA GLU A 1 2.90 18.04 21.42
C GLU A 1 4.24 17.78 22.09
N GLN A 2 4.38 16.74 22.92
CA GLN A 2 5.64 16.44 23.62
C GLN A 2 6.83 16.13 22.67
N TYR A 3 6.59 15.47 21.54
CA TYR A 3 7.60 15.23 20.50
C TYR A 3 8.22 16.53 19.93
N PHE A 4 7.39 17.56 19.72
CA PHE A 4 7.82 18.87 19.20
C PHE A 4 8.57 19.70 20.25
N GLN A 5 8.19 19.56 21.53
CA GLN A 5 8.89 20.24 22.64
C GLN A 5 10.30 19.70 22.90
N PHE A 6 10.53 18.39 22.68
CA PHE A 6 11.84 17.77 22.90
C PHE A 6 12.81 17.87 21.72
N THR A 7 12.29 17.94 20.49
CA THR A 7 13.11 17.95 19.25
C THR A 7 13.42 19.36 18.75
N GLY A 8 12.77 20.40 19.30
CA GLY A 8 12.86 21.77 18.78
C GLY A 8 12.21 21.95 17.41
N LEU A 9 11.56 20.91 16.87
CA LEU A 9 10.84 20.96 15.60
C LEU A 9 9.48 21.64 15.81
N THR A 10 9.13 22.53 14.89
CA THR A 10 7.75 23.02 14.78
C THR A 10 6.94 22.06 13.91
N GLN A 11 5.63 22.03 14.11
CA GLN A 11 4.73 21.27 13.23
C GLN A 11 4.95 21.65 11.75
N GLU A 12 5.08 22.94 11.44
CA GLU A 12 5.36 23.41 10.09
C GLU A 12 6.67 22.86 9.51
N SER A 13 7.76 22.85 10.30
CA SER A 13 9.05 22.28 9.84
C SER A 13 8.94 20.78 9.55
N LEU A 14 8.25 20.03 10.41
CA LEU A 14 8.03 18.60 10.18
C LEU A 14 7.20 18.35 8.91
N PHE A 15 6.14 19.13 8.68
CA PHE A 15 5.34 19.03 7.46
C PHE A 15 6.17 19.40 6.22
N ALA A 16 7.02 20.42 6.30
CA ALA A 16 7.90 20.82 5.20
C ALA A 16 8.89 19.69 4.85
N ASP A 17 9.45 19.02 5.85
CA ASP A 17 10.41 17.93 5.65
C ASP A 17 9.75 16.66 5.07
N LEU A 18 8.52 16.35 5.49
CA LEU A 18 7.78 15.18 5.00
C LEU A 18 7.14 15.37 3.63
N ARG A 19 6.85 16.62 3.23
CA ARG A 19 6.11 16.94 2.01
C ARG A 19 6.76 16.40 0.73
N PRO A 20 8.08 16.53 0.48
CA PRO A 20 8.71 15.98 -0.71
C PRO A 20 8.59 14.45 -0.79
N GLN A 21 8.72 13.77 0.34
CA GLN A 21 8.60 12.31 0.40
C GLN A 21 7.15 11.87 0.15
N ALA A 22 6.16 12.55 0.75
CA ALA A 22 4.75 12.29 0.51
C ALA A 22 4.37 12.53 -0.95
N GLU A 23 4.86 13.63 -1.55
CA GLU A 23 4.62 13.94 -2.96
C GLU A 23 5.18 12.84 -3.88
N LYS A 24 6.41 12.37 -3.62
CA LYS A 24 7.00 11.26 -4.37
C LYS A 24 6.15 9.99 -4.25
N GLN A 25 5.71 9.65 -3.03
CA GLN A 25 4.87 8.47 -2.80
C GLN A 25 3.54 8.54 -3.55
N VAL A 26 2.84 9.69 -3.47
CA VAL A 26 1.56 9.88 -4.18
C VAL A 26 1.77 9.79 -5.69
N LYS A 27 2.81 10.43 -6.24
CA LYS A 27 3.12 10.33 -7.67
C LYS A 27 3.40 8.90 -8.11
N SER A 28 4.24 8.17 -7.37
CA SER A 28 4.53 6.76 -7.65
C SER A 28 3.26 5.89 -7.59
N ARG A 29 2.40 6.10 -6.59
CA ARG A 29 1.11 5.41 -6.48
C ARG A 29 0.22 5.67 -7.70
N LEU A 30 0.08 6.93 -8.10
CA LEU A 30 -0.74 7.30 -9.27
C LEU A 30 -0.21 6.68 -10.58
N VAL A 31 1.12 6.59 -10.73
CA VAL A 31 1.73 5.93 -11.89
C VAL A 31 1.39 4.44 -11.91
N LEU A 32 1.54 3.74 -10.78
CA LEU A 32 1.20 2.32 -10.68
C LEU A 32 -0.29 2.07 -10.93
N GLU A 33 -1.19 2.90 -10.39
CA GLU A 33 -2.63 2.82 -10.66
C GLU A 33 -2.97 3.04 -12.14
N ALA A 34 -2.22 3.90 -12.84
CA ALA A 34 -2.37 4.07 -14.28
C ALA A 34 -1.96 2.80 -15.04
N VAL A 35 -0.90 2.10 -14.59
CA VAL A 35 -0.48 0.82 -15.15
C VAL A 35 -1.51 -0.28 -14.89
N VAL A 36 -2.05 -0.38 -13.67
CA VAL A 36 -3.16 -1.29 -13.34
C VAL A 36 -4.29 -1.16 -14.35
N LYS A 37 -4.71 0.09 -14.64
CA LYS A 37 -5.78 0.36 -15.61
C LYS A 37 -5.38 0.04 -17.06
N ALA A 38 -4.16 0.39 -17.46
CA ALA A 38 -3.68 0.18 -18.82
C ALA A 38 -3.58 -1.32 -19.17
N GLU A 39 -3.07 -2.11 -18.22
CA GLU A 39 -2.83 -3.54 -18.38
C GLU A 39 -4.03 -4.40 -17.94
N ASN A 40 -5.11 -3.77 -17.46
CA ASN A 40 -6.30 -4.44 -16.92
C ASN A 40 -5.95 -5.46 -15.82
N ILE A 41 -5.07 -5.07 -14.90
CA ILE A 41 -4.69 -5.92 -13.77
C ILE A 41 -5.90 -6.05 -12.85
N THR A 42 -6.31 -7.29 -12.60
CA THR A 42 -7.38 -7.63 -11.67
C THR A 42 -6.85 -8.56 -10.58
N VAL A 43 -7.49 -8.52 -9.42
CA VAL A 43 -7.24 -9.43 -8.31
C VAL A 43 -8.39 -10.40 -8.20
N SER A 44 -8.05 -11.69 -8.24
CA SER A 44 -9.01 -12.77 -8.01
C SER A 44 -9.34 -12.90 -6.53
N GLU A 45 -10.44 -13.57 -6.24
CA GLU A 45 -10.82 -13.86 -4.85
C GLU A 45 -9.78 -14.75 -4.15
N GLU A 46 -9.11 -15.64 -4.89
CA GLU A 46 -8.05 -16.51 -4.36
C GLU A 46 -6.82 -15.70 -3.93
N GLU A 47 -6.35 -14.78 -4.76
CA GLU A 47 -5.23 -13.89 -4.41
C GLU A 47 -5.55 -12.99 -3.21
N LEU A 48 -6.81 -12.55 -3.09
CA LEU A 48 -7.26 -11.79 -1.93
C LEU A 48 -7.27 -12.64 -0.66
N GLU A 49 -7.69 -13.89 -0.77
CA GLU A 49 -7.68 -14.87 0.32
C GLU A 49 -6.26 -15.21 0.79
N GLU A 50 -5.31 -15.33 -0.13
CA GLU A 50 -3.88 -15.47 0.18
C GLU A 50 -3.34 -14.25 0.94
N GLU A 51 -3.61 -13.03 0.47
CA GLU A 51 -3.13 -11.82 1.15
C GLU A 51 -3.76 -11.67 2.56
N LEU A 52 -5.03 -12.03 2.74
CA LEU A 52 -5.68 -12.06 4.05
C LEU A 52 -5.02 -13.07 5.00
N LYS A 53 -4.59 -14.22 4.48
CA LYS A 53 -3.85 -15.22 5.24
C LYS A 53 -2.45 -14.71 5.60
N ASP A 54 -1.75 -14.05 4.69
CA ASP A 54 -0.44 -13.44 4.95
C ASP A 54 -0.53 -12.36 6.04
N ILE A 55 -1.59 -11.55 6.02
CA ILE A 55 -1.90 -10.59 7.09
C ILE A 55 -2.13 -11.35 8.41
N ALA A 56 -2.96 -12.39 8.40
CA ALA A 56 -3.24 -13.20 9.58
C ALA A 56 -1.96 -13.80 10.19
N ASP A 57 -1.07 -14.35 9.37
CA ASP A 57 0.20 -14.92 9.79
C ASP A 57 1.15 -13.85 10.35
N LYS A 58 1.26 -12.69 9.69
CA LYS A 58 2.09 -11.56 10.14
C LYS A 58 1.68 -11.03 11.51
N TYR A 59 0.37 -10.92 11.74
CA TYR A 59 -0.18 -10.44 13.01
C TYR A 59 -0.44 -11.57 14.02
N LYS A 60 -0.14 -12.83 13.67
CA LYS A 60 -0.40 -14.03 14.47
C LYS A 60 -1.85 -14.12 14.94
N MET A 61 -2.77 -13.81 14.05
CA MET A 61 -4.21 -13.84 14.27
C MET A 61 -4.86 -14.94 13.43
N PRO A 62 -6.00 -15.52 13.86
CA PRO A 62 -6.80 -16.38 12.99
C PRO A 62 -7.30 -15.61 11.76
N VAL A 63 -7.24 -16.23 10.58
CA VAL A 63 -7.65 -15.61 9.31
C VAL A 63 -9.13 -15.21 9.34
N GLU A 64 -9.97 -15.96 10.05
CA GLU A 64 -11.39 -15.68 10.23
C GLU A 64 -11.59 -14.32 10.92
N LYS A 65 -10.79 -14.01 11.94
CA LYS A 65 -10.84 -12.70 12.60
C LYS A 65 -10.36 -11.58 11.70
N VAL A 66 -9.36 -11.83 10.87
CA VAL A 66 -8.87 -10.84 9.90
C VAL A 66 -9.96 -10.53 8.88
N LYS A 67 -10.69 -11.55 8.40
CA LYS A 67 -11.85 -11.37 7.50
C LYS A 67 -13.00 -10.60 8.12
N GLU A 68 -13.23 -10.76 9.42
CA GLU A 68 -14.24 -9.98 10.16
C GLU A 68 -13.86 -8.51 10.31
N ILE A 69 -12.56 -8.21 10.36
CA ILE A 69 -12.04 -6.84 10.45
C ILE A 69 -12.03 -6.20 9.06
N ILE A 70 -11.42 -6.85 8.08
CA ILE A 70 -11.21 -6.33 6.72
C ILE A 70 -12.44 -6.61 5.86
N VAL A 71 -13.44 -5.74 6.02
CA VAL A 71 -14.73 -5.82 5.32
C VAL A 71 -15.02 -4.54 4.53
N GLY A 72 -15.96 -4.62 3.59
CA GLY A 72 -16.44 -3.46 2.85
C GLY A 72 -15.33 -2.66 2.18
N GLU A 73 -15.20 -1.38 2.52
CA GLU A 73 -14.20 -0.47 1.95
C GLU A 73 -12.76 -0.92 2.22
N GLU A 74 -12.47 -1.49 3.38
CA GLU A 74 -11.12 -1.99 3.70
C GLU A 74 -10.74 -3.17 2.82
N ARG A 75 -11.71 -4.05 2.53
CA ARG A 75 -11.51 -5.17 1.59
C ARG A 75 -11.23 -4.67 0.18
N GLU A 76 -11.96 -3.65 -0.27
CA GLU A 76 -11.74 -3.05 -1.59
C GLU A 76 -10.43 -2.27 -1.66
N SER A 77 -10.00 -1.61 -0.57
CA SER A 77 -8.68 -0.99 -0.48
C SER A 77 -7.58 -2.04 -0.57
N LEU A 78 -7.73 -3.17 0.12
CA LEU A 78 -6.78 -4.28 0.06
C LEU A 78 -6.63 -4.82 -1.36
N LYS A 79 -7.75 -5.03 -2.08
CA LYS A 79 -7.70 -5.42 -3.50
C LYS A 79 -6.89 -4.44 -4.33
N ARG A 80 -7.13 -3.13 -4.19
CA ARG A 80 -6.37 -2.10 -4.92
C ARG A 80 -4.88 -2.11 -4.58
N ASP A 81 -4.53 -2.38 -3.33
CA ASP A 81 -3.13 -2.48 -2.91
C ASP A 81 -2.45 -3.71 -3.54
N ILE A 82 -3.16 -4.84 -3.64
CA ILE A 82 -2.68 -6.04 -4.36
C ILE A 82 -2.52 -5.74 -5.86
N GLU A 83 -3.48 -5.04 -6.50
CA GLU A 83 -3.35 -4.63 -7.91
C GLU A 83 -2.10 -3.77 -8.14
N VAL A 84 -1.86 -2.79 -7.27
CA VAL A 84 -0.69 -1.90 -7.33
C VAL A 84 0.62 -2.68 -7.12
N LYS A 85 0.63 -3.67 -6.22
CA LYS A 85 1.77 -4.57 -6.01
C LYS A 85 2.08 -5.38 -7.28
N LYS A 86 1.06 -5.98 -7.90
CA LYS A 86 1.19 -6.71 -9.18
C LYS A 86 1.69 -5.80 -10.31
N ALA A 87 1.22 -4.56 -10.38
CA ALA A 87 1.73 -3.58 -11.35
C ALA A 87 3.21 -3.26 -11.14
N SER A 88 3.65 -3.16 -9.88
CA SER A 88 5.07 -2.97 -9.57
C SER A 88 5.91 -4.18 -9.98
N GLU A 89 5.43 -5.39 -9.72
CA GLU A 89 6.10 -6.64 -10.11
C GLU A 89 6.24 -6.74 -11.63
N LEU A 90 5.16 -6.46 -12.37
CA LEU A 90 5.17 -6.39 -13.84
C LEU A 90 6.24 -5.42 -14.37
N ILE A 91 6.36 -4.23 -13.78
CA ILE A 91 7.37 -3.25 -14.19
C ILE A 91 8.77 -3.76 -13.91
N VAL A 92 8.98 -4.42 -12.76
CA VAL A 92 10.29 -5.00 -12.39
C VAL A 92 10.67 -6.12 -13.35
N GLU A 93 9.74 -7.01 -13.69
CA GLU A 93 9.97 -8.10 -14.66
C GLU A 93 10.27 -7.59 -16.08
N ALA A 94 9.63 -6.49 -16.48
CA ALA A 94 9.88 -5.84 -17.77
C ALA A 94 11.15 -4.98 -17.79
N ALA A 95 11.71 -4.66 -16.62
CA ALA A 95 12.91 -3.86 -16.53
C ALA A 95 14.13 -4.68 -16.99
N LYS A 96 14.91 -4.12 -17.92
CA LYS A 96 16.22 -4.67 -18.24
C LYS A 96 17.15 -4.42 -17.06
N GLU A 97 17.63 -5.49 -16.43
CA GLU A 97 18.79 -5.42 -15.54
C GLU A 97 19.96 -4.81 -16.33
N ILE A 98 20.56 -3.74 -15.79
CA ILE A 98 21.75 -3.08 -16.34
C ILE A 98 22.95 -3.49 -15.51
#